data_AF-U2ZB04-F1
#
_entry.id   AF-U2ZB04-F1
#
_cell.length_a   1.000
_cell.length_b   1.000
_cell.length_c   1.000
_cell.angle_alpha   90.00
_cell.angle_beta   90.00
_cell.angle_gamma   90.00
#
_symmetry.space_group_name_H-M   'P 1'
#
loop_
_entity.id
_entity.type
_entity.pdbx_description
1 polymer ?
#
loop_
_entity_poly.entity_id
_entity_poly.type
_entity_poly.pdbx_seq_one_letter_code
_entity_poly.pdbx_strand_id
1 'polypeptide(L)'
;MNSSPNLDQLTAEQLRTLAAQLLTQVDVMGKKIHRDQTIIEQLTHEIAWYKRHKFAKRSEQLSPDQGSLLDDLLDTDIAAIEAELKAVNPPVAPAEPRQQPKRTPLPAQFPRTVIRHEPENTQCACGCQLQRIGEG
;
A
#
# COMPACT_ATOMS: atom_id res chain seq x y z
N MET A 1 -9.32 16.00 -31.96
CA MET A 1 -10.41 16.43 -32.86
C MET A 1 -10.71 15.26 -33.78
N ASN A 2 -11.69 14.42 -33.43
CA ASN A 2 -12.10 13.31 -34.29
C ASN A 2 -13.40 13.73 -34.95
N SER A 3 -13.31 14.35 -36.12
CA SER A 3 -14.50 14.69 -36.91
C SER A 3 -15.15 13.38 -37.36
N SER A 4 -16.35 13.10 -36.84
CA SER A 4 -17.15 11.98 -37.33
C SER A 4 -17.46 12.21 -38.82
N PRO A 5 -17.27 11.20 -39.69
CA PRO A 5 -17.60 11.34 -41.10
C PRO A 5 -19.09 11.65 -41.24
N ASN A 6 -19.42 12.65 -42.07
CA ASN A 6 -20.81 13.00 -42.36
C ASN A 6 -21.42 11.89 -43.23
N LEU A 7 -22.31 11.09 -42.63
CA LEU A 7 -22.85 9.88 -43.24
C LEU A 7 -23.75 10.16 -44.44
N ASP A 8 -24.36 11.34 -44.50
CA ASP A 8 -25.31 11.74 -45.56
C ASP A 8 -24.62 11.98 -46.92
N GLN A 9 -23.29 12.12 -46.92
CA GLN A 9 -22.47 12.36 -48.12
C GLN A 9 -21.86 11.08 -48.70
N LEU A 10 -22.04 9.93 -48.03
CA LEU A 10 -21.44 8.66 -48.45
C LEU A 10 -22.34 7.91 -49.43
N THR A 11 -21.73 7.29 -50.43
CA THR A 11 -22.47 6.41 -51.36
C THR A 11 -22.89 5.11 -50.67
N ALA A 12 -23.90 4.43 -51.21
CA ALA A 12 -24.37 3.15 -50.67
C ALA A 12 -23.26 2.08 -50.59
N GLU A 13 -22.25 2.14 -51.44
CA GLU A 13 -21.09 1.22 -51.39
C GLU A 13 -20.11 1.60 -50.28
N GLN A 14 -19.83 2.89 -50.09
CA GLN A 14 -19.01 3.40 -48.99
C GLN A 14 -19.65 3.14 -47.62
N LEU A 15 -20.98 3.20 -47.52
CA LEU A 15 -21.70 2.86 -46.30
C LEU A 15 -21.60 1.36 -45.97
N ARG A 16 -21.65 0.48 -46.99
CA ARG A 16 -21.49 -0.98 -46.78
C ARG A 16 -20.07 -1.34 -46.34
N THR A 17 -19.05 -0.72 -46.93
CA THR A 17 -17.65 -0.95 -46.52
C THR A 17 -17.39 -0.43 -45.11
N LEU A 18 -17.90 0.76 -44.77
CA LEU A 18 -17.80 1.30 -43.41
C LEU A 18 -18.54 0.41 -42.40
N ALA A 19 -19.75 -0.06 -42.72
CA ALA A 19 -20.49 -0.97 -41.85
C ALA A 19 -19.75 -2.30 -41.63
N ALA A 20 -19.15 -2.88 -42.67
CA ALA A 20 -18.32 -4.08 -42.54
C ALA A 20 -17.10 -3.84 -41.65
N GLN A 21 -16.41 -2.70 -41.82
CA GLN A 21 -15.29 -2.30 -40.96
C GLN A 21 -15.72 -2.14 -39.51
N LEU A 22 -16.84 -1.45 -39.25
CA LEU A 22 -17.37 -1.26 -37.89
C LEU A 22 -17.75 -2.60 -37.25
N LEU A 23 -18.38 -3.51 -37.98
CA LEU A 23 -18.70 -4.86 -37.47
C LEU A 23 -17.44 -5.62 -37.05
N THR A 24 -16.38 -5.58 -37.87
CA THR A 24 -15.11 -6.21 -37.50
C THR A 24 -14.46 -5.53 -36.29
N GLN A 25 -14.52 -4.20 -36.20
CA GLN A 25 -13.97 -3.45 -35.08
C GLN A 25 -14.71 -3.76 -33.77
N VAL A 26 -16.05 -3.83 -33.81
CA VAL A 26 -16.88 -4.20 -32.66
C VAL A 26 -16.57 -5.62 -32.19
N ASP A 27 -16.39 -6.58 -33.11
CA ASP A 27 -16.03 -7.96 -32.75
C ASP A 27 -14.64 -8.03 -32.08
N VAL A 28 -13.65 -7.34 -32.64
CA VAL A 28 -12.30 -7.26 -32.03
C VAL A 28 -12.34 -6.62 -30.65
N MET A 29 -13.09 -5.52 -30.49
CA MET A 29 -13.26 -4.86 -29.19
C MET A 29 -14.00 -5.76 -28.19
N GLY A 30 -15.03 -6.49 -28.62
CA GLY A 30 -15.75 -7.45 -27.79
C GLY A 30 -14.85 -8.57 -27.27
N LYS A 31 -14.02 -9.15 -28.14
CA LYS A 31 -13.01 -10.16 -27.77
C LYS A 31 -11.98 -9.62 -26.79
N LYS A 32 -11.53 -8.38 -26.98
CA LYS A 32 -10.58 -7.72 -26.07
C LYS A 32 -11.22 -7.50 -24.68
N ILE A 33 -12.43 -6.95 -24.64
CA ILE A 33 -13.15 -6.71 -23.38
C ILE A 33 -13.33 -8.03 -22.62
N HIS A 34 -13.74 -9.10 -23.31
CA HIS A 34 -13.91 -10.40 -22.68
C HIS A 34 -12.59 -10.94 -22.09
N ARG A 35 -11.50 -10.86 -22.86
CA ARG A 35 -10.16 -11.24 -22.39
C ARG A 35 -9.73 -10.44 -21.16
N ASP A 36 -9.90 -9.12 -21.22
CA ASP A 36 -9.50 -8.22 -20.12
C ASP A 36 -10.34 -8.51 -18.86
N GLN A 37 -11.64 -8.79 -19.01
CA GLN A 37 -12.52 -9.22 -17.90
C GLN A 37 -12.03 -10.52 -17.25
N THR A 38 -11.69 -11.55 -18.05
CA THR A 38 -11.15 -12.81 -17.51
C THR A 38 -9.85 -12.60 -16.74
N ILE A 39 -8.96 -11.75 -17.24
CA ILE A 39 -7.69 -11.43 -16.56
C ILE A 39 -7.96 -10.68 -15.25
N ILE A 40 -8.88 -9.72 -15.24
CA ILE A 40 -9.26 -8.98 -14.04
C ILE A 40 -9.82 -9.94 -12.98
N GLU A 41 -10.69 -10.87 -13.35
CA GLU A 41 -11.24 -11.87 -12.44
C GLU A 41 -10.13 -12.77 -11.85
N GLN A 42 -9.22 -13.26 -12.70
CA GLN A 42 -8.08 -14.07 -12.26
C GLN A 42 -7.20 -13.31 -11.27
N LEU A 43 -6.76 -12.10 -11.62
CA LEU A 43 -5.88 -11.29 -10.78
C LEU A 43 -6.56 -10.91 -9.46
N THR A 44 -7.87 -10.64 -9.48
CA THR A 44 -8.65 -10.35 -8.27
C THR A 44 -8.65 -11.54 -7.32
N HIS A 45 -8.84 -12.75 -7.84
CA HIS A 45 -8.78 -13.98 -7.04
C HIS A 45 -7.38 -14.21 -6.47
N GLU A 46 -6.32 -14.05 -7.26
CA GLU A 46 -4.93 -14.18 -6.81
C GLU A 46 -4.61 -13.17 -5.69
N ILE A 47 -4.98 -11.89 -5.85
CA ILE A 47 -4.78 -10.87 -4.82
C ILE A 47 -5.52 -11.23 -3.53
N ALA A 48 -6.75 -11.72 -3.62
CA ALA A 48 -7.50 -12.15 -2.45
C ALA A 48 -6.81 -13.33 -1.73
N TRP A 49 -6.27 -14.27 -2.49
CA TRP A 49 -5.50 -15.40 -1.97
C TRP A 49 -4.22 -14.93 -1.26
N TYR A 50 -3.41 -14.08 -1.90
CA TYR A 50 -2.20 -13.53 -1.29
C TYR A 50 -2.48 -12.70 -0.04
N LYS A 51 -3.54 -11.87 -0.05
CA LYS A 51 -3.95 -11.09 1.13
C LYS A 51 -4.34 -11.99 2.28
N ARG A 52 -5.09 -13.07 2.02
CA ARG A 52 -5.42 -14.06 3.05
C ARG A 52 -4.16 -14.71 3.62
N HIS A 53 -3.23 -15.16 2.78
CA HIS A 53 -1.98 -15.75 3.26
C HIS A 53 -1.12 -14.78 4.09
N LYS A 54 -0.98 -13.54 3.63
CA LYS A 54 -0.13 -12.52 4.27
C LYS A 54 -0.72 -11.99 5.58
N PHE A 55 -2.03 -11.78 5.63
CA PHE A 55 -2.67 -11.07 6.74
C PHE A 55 -3.54 -11.96 7.62
N ALA A 56 -4.16 -13.02 7.10
CA ALA A 56 -4.96 -13.93 7.94
C ALA A 56 -4.09 -14.84 8.83
N LYS A 57 -2.81 -15.05 8.50
CA LYS A 57 -1.85 -15.77 9.38
C LYS A 57 -1.28 -14.92 10.52
N ARG A 58 -1.56 -13.61 10.60
CA ARG A 58 -1.13 -12.79 11.74
C ARG A 58 -2.05 -12.93 12.96
N SER A 59 -3.19 -13.63 12.85
CA SER A 59 -4.06 -13.83 14.00
C SER A 59 -3.73 -15.07 14.84
N GLU A 60 -2.98 -16.08 14.35
CA GLU A 60 -2.53 -17.23 15.15
C GLU A 60 -1.60 -18.13 14.28
N GLN A 61 -0.42 -18.51 14.78
CA GLN A 61 0.52 -19.54 14.26
C GLN A 61 1.68 -19.16 13.30
N LEU A 62 2.58 -18.27 13.72
CA LEU A 62 4.02 -18.63 13.68
C LEU A 62 4.47 -18.82 15.12
N SER A 63 5.23 -19.88 15.42
CA SER A 63 5.91 -19.94 16.71
C SER A 63 6.88 -18.75 16.79
N PRO A 64 7.04 -18.11 17.96
CA PRO A 64 7.93 -16.96 18.13
C PRO A 64 9.34 -17.22 17.56
N ASP A 65 9.82 -18.45 17.73
CA ASP A 65 11.14 -18.89 17.26
C ASP A 65 11.27 -18.93 15.73
N GLN A 66 10.19 -19.27 15.01
CA GLN A 66 10.19 -19.23 13.54
C GLN A 66 10.07 -17.81 12.98
N GLY A 67 9.41 -16.92 13.71
CA GLY A 67 9.40 -15.48 13.39
C GLY A 67 10.80 -14.89 13.53
N SER A 68 11.48 -15.17 14.64
CA SER A 68 12.85 -14.69 14.90
C SER A 68 13.86 -15.19 13.86
N LEU A 69 13.78 -16.47 13.46
CA LEU A 69 14.68 -17.01 12.44
C LEU A 69 14.51 -16.32 11.08
N LEU A 70 13.28 -15.96 10.73
CA LEU A 70 12.99 -15.24 9.50
C LEU A 70 13.52 -13.80 9.56
N ASP A 71 13.39 -13.14 10.71
CA ASP A 71 13.93 -11.79 10.91
C ASP A 71 15.47 -11.78 10.79
N ASP A 72 16.17 -12.73 11.41
CA ASP A 72 17.64 -12.85 11.31
C ASP A 72 18.13 -13.13 9.88
N LEU A 73 17.39 -13.96 9.13
CA LEU A 73 17.68 -14.24 7.71
C LEU A 73 17.48 -12.99 6.84
N LEU A 74 16.40 -12.25 7.08
CA LEU A 74 16.12 -11.01 6.36
C LEU A 74 17.19 -9.95 6.63
N ASP A 75 17.63 -9.79 7.88
CA ASP A 75 18.70 -8.85 8.23
C ASP A 75 20.03 -9.21 7.55
N THR A 76 20.33 -10.52 7.45
CA THR A 76 21.52 -11.02 6.76
C THR A 76 21.47 -10.72 5.26
N ASP A 77 20.35 -10.99 4.60
CA ASP A 77 20.16 -10.73 3.17
C ASP A 77 20.20 -9.23 2.86
N ILE A 78 19.58 -8.41 3.71
CA ILE A 78 19.61 -6.94 3.60
C ILE A 78 21.07 -6.45 3.69
N ALA A 79 21.84 -6.92 4.67
CA ALA A 79 23.24 -6.52 4.82
C ALA A 79 24.11 -6.93 3.62
N ALA A 80 23.85 -8.10 3.01
CA ALA A 80 24.54 -8.54 1.80
C ALA A 80 24.25 -7.61 0.61
N ILE A 81 22.97 -7.27 0.41
CA ILE A 81 22.54 -6.33 -0.65
C ILE A 81 23.14 -4.93 -0.43
N GLU A 82 23.16 -4.44 0.80
CA GLU A 82 23.77 -3.14 1.13
C GLU A 82 25.28 -3.13 0.83
N ALA A 83 25.98 -4.23 1.12
CA ALA A 83 27.40 -4.37 0.81
C ALA A 83 27.67 -4.38 -0.70
N GLU A 84 26.87 -5.14 -1.47
CA GLU A 84 26.95 -5.14 -2.93
C GLU A 84 26.64 -3.77 -3.52
N LEU A 85 25.61 -3.09 -3.01
CA LEU A 85 25.24 -1.75 -3.45
C LEU A 85 26.35 -0.73 -3.18
N LYS A 86 27.01 -0.83 -2.02
CA LYS A 86 28.16 0.01 -1.67
C LYS A 86 29.39 -0.27 -2.55
N ALA A 87 29.57 -1.51 -2.99
CA ALA A 87 30.65 -1.88 -3.91
C ALA A 87 30.40 -1.35 -5.33
N VAL A 88 29.16 -1.42 -5.82
CA VAL A 88 28.76 -0.94 -7.15
C VAL A 88 28.63 0.59 -7.20
N ASN A 89 28.22 1.22 -6.10
CA ASN A 89 28.06 2.66 -5.96
C ASN A 89 28.82 3.17 -4.72
N PRO A 90 30.16 3.29 -4.80
CA PRO A 90 30.95 3.80 -3.70
C PRO A 90 30.49 5.21 -3.34
N PRO A 91 30.36 5.55 -2.05
CA PRO A 91 29.89 6.86 -1.63
C PRO A 91 30.80 7.94 -2.22
N VAL A 92 30.20 8.85 -3.00
CA VAL A 92 30.87 10.08 -3.45
C VAL A 92 31.32 10.85 -2.20
N ALA A 93 32.52 11.43 -2.25
CA ALA A 93 33.09 12.25 -1.19
C ALA A 93 32.05 13.21 -0.60
N PRO A 94 32.09 13.48 0.72
CA PRO A 94 30.99 14.12 1.43
C PRO A 94 30.64 15.48 0.80
N ALA A 95 29.44 15.56 0.24
CA ALA A 95 28.78 16.83 -0.03
C ALA A 95 28.51 17.54 1.31
N GLU A 96 28.55 18.88 1.29
CA GLU A 96 28.41 19.74 2.46
C GLU A 96 27.25 19.33 3.40
N PRO A 97 27.43 19.47 4.73
CA PRO A 97 26.48 18.97 5.71
C PRO A 97 25.13 19.68 5.58
N ARG A 98 24.12 18.94 5.15
CA ARG A 98 22.72 19.38 5.19
C ARG A 98 22.30 19.55 6.66
N GLN A 99 21.92 20.78 7.04
CA GLN A 99 21.45 21.06 8.38
C GLN A 99 20.15 20.33 8.68
N GLN A 100 20.15 19.49 9.72
CA GLN A 100 18.93 18.91 10.26
C GLN A 100 18.12 19.98 11.00
N PRO A 101 16.80 20.08 10.80
CA PRO A 101 15.97 20.94 11.63
C PRO A 101 15.93 20.38 13.06
N LYS A 102 16.68 21.01 13.96
CA LYS A 102 16.67 20.69 15.39
C LYS A 102 15.35 21.16 16.00
N ARG A 103 14.45 20.24 16.34
CA ARG A 103 13.27 20.55 17.15
C ARG A 103 13.74 20.97 18.55
N THR A 104 13.58 22.25 18.89
CA THR A 104 13.89 22.78 20.23
C THR A 104 12.77 22.34 21.19
N PRO A 105 13.09 21.79 22.38
CA PRO A 105 12.07 21.46 23.36
C PRO A 105 11.33 22.72 23.81
N LEU A 106 10.02 22.61 24.02
CA LEU A 106 9.18 23.73 24.44
C LEU A 106 9.62 24.20 25.85
N PRO A 107 9.95 25.49 26.04
CA PRO A 107 10.44 26.02 27.31
C PRO A 107 9.52 25.73 28.50
N ALA A 108 10.12 25.44 29.66
CA ALA A 108 9.39 25.09 30.88
C ALA A 108 8.51 26.21 31.44
N GLN A 109 8.78 27.46 31.04
CA GLN A 109 8.02 28.65 31.45
C GLN A 109 6.66 28.80 30.74
N PHE A 110 6.37 27.99 29.71
CA PHE A 110 5.05 28.02 29.08
C PHE A 110 4.02 27.36 30.00
N PRO A 111 2.84 27.98 30.19
CA PRO A 111 1.79 27.41 31.05
C PRO A 111 1.37 26.05 30.50
N ARG A 112 1.47 25.01 31.33
CA ARG A 112 0.99 23.66 31.02
C ARG A 112 -0.36 23.45 31.69
N THR A 113 -1.41 23.29 30.89
CA THR A 113 -2.73 22.89 31.42
C THR A 113 -2.78 21.37 31.47
N VAL A 114 -2.84 20.79 32.67
CA VAL A 114 -3.00 19.34 32.84
C VAL A 114 -4.50 19.04 32.95
N ILE A 115 -5.04 18.33 31.97
CA ILE A 115 -6.42 17.82 32.01
C ILE A 115 -6.34 16.35 32.39
N ARG A 116 -6.83 16.01 33.60
CA ARG A 116 -6.87 14.64 34.09
C ARG A 116 -8.26 14.06 33.84
N HIS A 117 -8.31 12.90 33.19
CA HIS A 117 -9.53 12.10 33.08
C HIS A 117 -9.41 10.90 34.03
N GLU A 118 -10.42 10.73 34.88
CA GLU A 118 -10.60 9.59 35.79
C GLU A 118 -11.90 8.87 35.42
N PRO A 119 -11.98 7.54 35.59
CA PRO A 119 -13.26 6.86 35.55
C PRO A 119 -14.13 7.27 36.75
N GLU A 120 -15.45 7.26 36.57
CA GLU A 120 -16.41 7.64 37.62
C GLU A 120 -16.34 6.71 38.85
N ASN A 121 -15.92 5.46 38.66
CA ASN A 121 -15.69 4.51 39.74
C ASN A 121 -14.32 3.87 39.61
N THR A 122 -13.56 3.95 40.70
CA THR A 122 -12.22 3.36 40.84
C THR A 122 -12.23 2.10 41.72
N GLN A 123 -13.41 1.59 42.08
CA GLN A 123 -13.58 0.28 42.67
C GLN A 123 -13.83 -0.76 41.58
N CYS A 124 -13.04 -1.83 41.65
CA CYS A 124 -13.27 -3.02 40.88
C CYS A 124 -14.54 -3.74 41.37
N ALA A 125 -15.22 -4.48 40.49
CA ALA A 125 -16.39 -5.28 40.84
C ALA A 125 -16.11 -6.33 41.94
N CYS A 126 -14.84 -6.69 42.17
CA CYS A 126 -14.42 -7.55 43.27
C CYS A 126 -14.24 -6.82 44.63
N GLY A 127 -14.47 -5.51 44.70
CA GLY A 127 -14.36 -4.70 45.91
C GLY A 127 -12.98 -4.07 46.18
N CYS A 128 -11.99 -4.33 45.33
CA CYS A 128 -10.65 -3.75 45.46
C CYS A 128 -10.53 -2.37 44.77
N GLN A 129 -9.66 -1.51 45.30
CA GLN A 129 -9.33 -0.22 44.69
C GLN A 129 -8.41 -0.42 43.47
N LEU A 130 -8.74 0.20 42.34
CA LEU A 130 -7.90 0.19 41.15
C LEU A 130 -6.63 1.02 41.38
N GLN A 131 -5.49 0.50 40.94
CA GLN A 131 -4.20 1.18 41.01
C GLN A 131 -3.91 1.90 39.69
N ARG A 132 -3.57 3.20 39.78
CA ARG A 132 -3.08 3.96 38.62
C ARG A 132 -1.66 3.53 38.25
N ILE A 133 -1.44 3.31 36.96
CA ILE A 133 -0.14 2.93 36.40
C ILE A 133 0.29 4.04 35.43
N GLY A 134 1.56 4.47 35.50
CA GLY A 134 2.16 5.39 34.52
C GLY A 134 2.30 6.86 34.93
N GLU A 135 2.19 7.20 36.22
CA GLU A 135 2.66 8.50 36.73
C GLU A 135 4.08 8.33 37.30
N GLY A 136 5.06 8.87 36.58
CA GLY A 136 6.48 8.97 36.95
C GLY A 136 7.06 10.28 36.46
#